data_AF-A0A963VA83-F1
#
_entry.id   AF-A0A963VA83-F1
#
_cell.length_a   1.000
_cell.length_b   1.000
_cell.length_c   1.000
_cell.angle_alpha   90.00
_cell.angle_beta   90.00
_cell.angle_gamma   90.00
#
_symmetry.space_group_name_H-M   'P 1'
#
loop_
_entity.id
_entity.type
_entity.pdbx_description
1 polymer ?
#
loop_
_entity_poly.entity_id
_entity_poly.type
_entity_poly.pdbx_seq_one_letter_code
_entity_poly.pdbx_strand_id
1 'polypeptide(L)'
;MNATFRNFALSATLIAVPAAGFALAEMMISPAAQTTAATQSPGLGDLSAYKTIVADTRTIAATGDFAAAEHRITDLEALWDQNASALRQADRAAWNAVDAAADDAFSALRAGSPDQSTVNAALAALSTTLDAPVPAAASSPIQYVSGIAVTDESGRAIPCEDLIGQLRSAIGSTTPAAAIADLQTKALERCNADDDAHADAFSAQALALLNG
;
A
#
# COMPACT_ATOMS: atom_id res chain seq x y z
N MET A 1 -56.62 -55.29 -15.95
CA MET A 1 -56.58 -55.13 -14.48
C MET A 1 -55.14 -55.34 -14.07
N ASN A 2 -54.32 -54.28 -14.08
CA ASN A 2 -54.17 -53.26 -13.04
C ASN A 2 -53.37 -53.78 -11.84
N ALA A 3 -52.13 -53.31 -11.70
CA ALA A 3 -51.55 -52.78 -10.44
C ALA A 3 -50.01 -52.87 -10.31
N THR A 4 -49.21 -52.77 -11.39
CA THR A 4 -47.73 -52.81 -11.24
C THR A 4 -46.96 -51.69 -11.95
N PHE A 5 -47.66 -50.67 -12.46
CA PHE A 5 -47.05 -49.57 -13.23
C PHE A 5 -47.33 -48.16 -12.68
N ARG A 6 -47.62 -48.03 -11.37
CA ARG A 6 -48.02 -46.75 -10.77
C ARG A 6 -47.19 -46.26 -9.59
N ASN A 7 -45.98 -46.79 -9.38
CA ASN A 7 -45.11 -46.36 -8.27
C ASN A 7 -43.68 -45.95 -8.68
N PHE A 8 -43.30 -46.02 -9.96
CA PHE A 8 -41.95 -45.58 -10.40
C PHE A 8 -41.91 -44.17 -11.03
N ALA A 9 -43.06 -43.51 -11.18
CA ALA A 9 -43.15 -42.17 -11.79
C ALA A 9 -43.31 -41.02 -10.78
N LEU A 10 -43.02 -41.24 -9.49
CA LEU A 10 -43.20 -40.24 -8.42
C LEU A 10 -41.92 -39.89 -7.65
N SER A 11 -40.75 -40.39 -8.07
CA SER A 11 -39.47 -40.14 -7.39
C SER A 11 -38.37 -39.64 -8.32
N ALA A 12 -38.73 -38.86 -9.35
CA ALA A 12 -37.76 -38.13 -10.18
C ALA A 12 -38.08 -36.63 -10.31
N THR A 13 -39.13 -36.12 -9.65
CA THR A 13 -39.61 -34.74 -9.82
C THR A 13 -39.51 -33.88 -8.55
N LEU A 14 -38.78 -34.32 -7.52
CA LEU A 14 -38.67 -33.62 -6.24
C LEU A 14 -37.24 -33.28 -5.79
N ILE A 15 -36.24 -33.31 -6.69
CA ILE A 15 -34.85 -32.88 -6.39
C ILE A 15 -34.20 -32.24 -7.63
N ALA A 16 -34.92 -31.39 -8.37
CA ALA A 16 -34.31 -30.64 -9.49
C ALA A 16 -34.72 -29.17 -9.56
N VAL A 17 -35.59 -28.70 -8.65
CA VAL A 17 -36.06 -27.31 -8.62
C VAL A 17 -35.34 -26.43 -7.58
N PRO A 18 -34.81 -26.91 -6.42
CA PRO A 18 -34.14 -25.99 -5.50
C PRO A 18 -32.75 -25.54 -5.99
N ALA A 19 -32.04 -26.37 -6.76
CA ALA A 19 -30.65 -26.08 -7.13
C ALA A 19 -30.50 -25.09 -8.30
N ALA A 20 -31.49 -25.00 -9.21
CA ALA A 20 -31.44 -24.04 -10.31
C ALA A 20 -31.95 -22.64 -9.90
N GLY A 21 -32.86 -22.57 -8.91
CA GLY A 21 -33.36 -21.30 -8.37
C GLY A 21 -32.34 -20.56 -7.50
N PHE A 22 -31.51 -21.30 -6.76
CA PHE A 22 -30.43 -20.71 -5.95
C PHE A 22 -29.30 -20.13 -6.83
N ALA A 23 -28.93 -20.80 -7.91
CA ALA A 23 -27.86 -20.32 -8.80
C ALA A 23 -28.22 -19.06 -9.62
N LEU A 24 -29.52 -18.85 -9.93
CA LEU A 24 -29.98 -17.65 -10.63
C LEU A 24 -30.20 -16.45 -9.70
N ALA A 25 -30.51 -16.70 -8.42
CA ALA A 25 -30.65 -15.64 -7.42
C ALA A 25 -29.29 -15.04 -7.02
N GLU A 26 -28.21 -15.84 -6.98
CA GLU A 26 -26.85 -15.36 -6.70
C GLU A 26 -26.29 -14.46 -7.83
N MET A 27 -26.69 -14.69 -9.08
CA MET A 27 -26.22 -13.87 -10.22
C MET A 27 -26.90 -12.49 -10.29
N MET A 28 -28.07 -12.32 -9.65
CA MET A 28 -28.84 -11.07 -9.68
C MET A 28 -28.74 -10.25 -8.38
N ILE A 29 -28.10 -10.79 -7.34
CA ILE A 29 -27.87 -10.13 -6.04
C ILE A 29 -26.37 -10.11 -5.70
N SER A 30 -25.51 -10.19 -6.72
CA SER A 30 -24.13 -9.75 -6.56
C SER A 30 -24.14 -8.22 -6.64
N PRO A 31 -23.89 -7.46 -5.55
CA PRO A 31 -23.52 -6.07 -5.73
C PRO A 31 -22.31 -6.08 -6.66
N ALA A 32 -22.38 -5.33 -7.76
CA ALA A 32 -21.21 -5.12 -8.60
C ALA A 32 -20.05 -4.77 -7.66
N ALA A 33 -18.94 -5.50 -7.76
CA ALA A 33 -17.72 -5.15 -7.06
C ALA A 33 -17.47 -3.68 -7.39
N GLN A 34 -17.72 -2.81 -6.41
CA GLN A 34 -17.37 -1.42 -6.53
C GLN A 34 -15.85 -1.45 -6.50
N THR A 35 -15.24 -1.38 -7.68
CA THR A 35 -13.92 -0.78 -7.83
C THR A 35 -14.06 0.64 -7.35
N THR A 36 -14.06 0.84 -6.03
CA THR A 36 -13.49 2.06 -5.46
C THR A 36 -12.08 2.09 -6.02
N ALA A 37 -11.87 2.93 -7.04
CA ALA A 37 -10.54 3.28 -7.48
C ALA A 37 -9.75 3.62 -6.20
N ALA A 38 -8.76 2.78 -5.87
CA ALA A 38 -7.82 3.12 -4.83
C ALA A 38 -7.29 4.50 -5.21
N THR A 39 -7.47 5.48 -4.33
CA THR A 39 -6.99 6.84 -4.60
C THR A 39 -5.49 6.70 -4.71
N GLN A 40 -4.95 6.82 -5.93
CA GLN A 40 -3.51 6.78 -6.12
C GLN A 40 -2.89 7.80 -5.17
N SER A 41 -1.90 7.35 -4.39
CA SER A 41 -1.16 8.24 -3.51
C SER A 41 -0.72 9.46 -4.33
N PRO A 42 -1.00 10.70 -3.87
CA PRO A 42 -0.68 11.91 -4.62
C PRO A 42 0.84 12.10 -4.82
N GLY A 43 1.66 11.19 -4.27
CA GLY A 43 3.11 11.27 -4.25
C GLY A 43 3.57 12.34 -3.27
N LEU A 44 4.84 12.72 -3.37
CA LEU A 44 5.44 13.73 -2.48
C LEU A 44 5.13 15.18 -2.87
N GLY A 45 4.32 15.41 -3.90
CA GLY A 45 4.01 16.75 -4.40
C GLY A 45 5.18 17.38 -5.17
N ASP A 46 5.39 18.68 -4.98
CA ASP A 46 6.44 19.44 -5.67
C ASP A 46 7.82 19.21 -5.03
N LEU A 47 8.71 18.55 -5.77
CA LEU A 47 10.08 18.26 -5.36
C LEU A 47 11.14 19.18 -6.02
N SER A 48 10.73 20.25 -6.71
CA SER A 48 11.63 21.09 -7.52
C SER A 48 12.80 21.70 -6.74
N ALA A 49 12.56 22.15 -5.51
CA ALA A 49 13.59 22.71 -4.63
C ALA A 49 14.66 21.66 -4.26
N TYR A 50 14.24 20.45 -3.87
CA TYR A 50 15.14 19.33 -3.56
C TYR A 50 15.99 18.95 -4.77
N LYS A 51 15.36 18.83 -5.95
CA LYS A 51 16.05 18.52 -7.22
C LYS A 51 17.09 19.57 -7.57
N THR A 52 16.79 20.85 -7.33
CA THR A 52 17.72 21.96 -7.57
C THR A 52 18.96 21.82 -6.67
N ILE A 53 18.77 21.60 -5.37
CA ILE A 53 19.88 21.43 -4.42
C ILE A 53 20.76 20.23 -4.81
N VAL A 54 20.16 19.10 -5.20
CA VAL A 54 20.90 17.91 -5.64
C VAL A 54 21.67 18.17 -6.94
N ALA A 55 21.07 18.86 -7.91
CA ALA A 55 21.76 19.24 -9.16
C ALA A 55 22.95 20.19 -8.92
N ASP A 56 22.79 21.15 -8.02
CA ASP A 56 23.88 22.04 -7.60
C ASP A 56 24.99 21.25 -6.92
N THR A 57 24.63 20.36 -5.99
CA THR A 57 25.59 19.49 -5.29
C THR A 57 26.40 18.65 -6.28
N ARG A 58 25.74 18.06 -7.29
CA ARG A 58 26.41 17.31 -8.36
C ARG A 58 27.38 18.16 -9.17
N THR A 59 26.97 19.39 -9.50
CA THR A 59 27.80 20.33 -10.25
C THR A 59 29.06 20.71 -9.46
N ILE A 60 28.92 20.95 -8.16
CA ILE A 60 30.05 21.26 -7.26
C ILE A 60 30.96 20.03 -7.11
N ALA A 61 30.38 18.86 -6.80
CA ALA A 61 31.13 17.61 -6.63
C ALA A 61 31.92 17.22 -7.89
N ALA A 62 31.41 17.53 -9.08
CA ALA A 62 32.12 17.27 -10.34
C ALA A 62 33.42 18.08 -10.50
N THR A 63 33.62 19.14 -9.71
CA THR A 63 34.86 19.92 -9.68
C THR A 63 35.90 19.36 -8.69
N GLY A 64 35.52 18.37 -7.88
CA GLY A 64 36.34 17.81 -6.80
C GLY A 64 36.25 18.60 -5.48
N ASP A 65 35.44 19.65 -5.41
CA ASP A 65 35.20 20.41 -4.18
C ASP A 65 34.15 19.72 -3.29
N PHE A 66 34.55 18.66 -2.59
CA PHE A 66 33.64 17.92 -1.73
C PHE A 66 33.21 18.70 -0.48
N ALA A 67 34.00 19.67 -0.01
CA ALA A 67 33.61 20.50 1.12
C ALA A 67 32.45 21.43 0.76
N ALA A 68 32.48 22.06 -0.42
CA ALA A 68 31.36 22.85 -0.90
C ALA A 68 30.14 21.97 -1.25
N ALA A 69 30.36 20.77 -1.78
CA ALA A 69 29.27 19.81 -2.04
C ALA A 69 28.61 19.35 -0.73
N GLU A 70 29.38 19.08 0.33
CA GLU A 70 28.88 18.74 1.66
C GLU A 70 28.05 19.89 2.27
N HIS A 71 28.50 21.14 2.11
CA HIS A 71 27.71 22.29 2.53
C HIS A 71 26.36 22.34 1.79
N ARG A 72 26.37 22.14 0.46
CA ARG A 72 25.15 22.20 -0.35
C ARG A 72 24.19 21.04 -0.04
N ILE A 73 24.70 19.84 0.21
CA ILE A 73 23.85 18.70 0.58
C ILE A 73 23.28 18.87 1.99
N THR A 74 23.92 19.65 2.87
CA THR A 74 23.35 20.01 4.18
C THR A 74 22.14 20.95 4.05
N ASP A 75 22.08 21.80 3.01
CA ASP A 75 20.86 22.56 2.70
C ASP A 75 19.69 21.63 2.33
N LEU A 76 19.97 20.51 1.66
CA LEU A 76 18.97 19.49 1.33
C LEU A 76 18.41 18.85 2.60
N GLU A 77 19.28 18.42 3.51
CA GLU A 77 18.92 17.81 4.80
C GLU A 77 17.99 18.74 5.59
N ALA A 78 18.36 20.03 5.72
CA ALA A 78 17.54 21.01 6.43
C ALA A 78 16.14 21.19 5.80
N LEU A 79 16.06 21.22 4.47
CA LEU A 79 14.78 21.33 3.76
C LEU A 79 13.95 20.04 3.91
N TRP A 80 14.57 18.87 3.80
CA TRP A 80 13.93 17.57 3.93
C TRP A 80 13.34 17.39 5.32
N ASP A 81 14.13 17.64 6.37
CA ASP A 81 13.70 17.55 7.77
C ASP A 81 12.55 18.50 8.10
N GLN A 82 12.62 19.74 7.60
CA GLN A 82 11.55 20.72 7.79
C GLN A 82 10.20 20.23 7.24
N ASN A 83 10.21 19.44 6.16
CA ASN A 83 9.01 18.96 5.48
C ASN A 83 8.69 17.49 5.78
N ALA A 84 9.53 16.79 6.56
CA ALA A 84 9.47 15.34 6.73
C ALA A 84 8.09 14.84 7.19
N SER A 85 7.45 15.53 8.14
CA SER A 85 6.12 15.12 8.61
C SER A 85 5.06 15.20 7.51
N ALA A 86 5.08 16.26 6.70
CA ALA A 86 4.10 16.45 5.62
C ALA A 86 4.37 15.47 4.47
N LEU A 87 5.64 15.28 4.09
CA LEU A 87 6.04 14.34 3.05
C LEU A 87 5.70 12.89 3.42
N ARG A 88 5.99 12.48 4.66
CA ARG A 88 5.67 11.14 5.17
C ARG A 88 4.16 10.89 5.23
N GLN A 89 3.36 11.92 5.54
CA GLN A 89 1.90 11.84 5.50
C GLN A 89 1.36 11.77 4.07
N ALA A 90 2.02 12.41 3.11
CA ALA A 90 1.62 12.42 1.71
C ALA A 90 1.86 11.07 1.02
N ASP A 91 3.07 10.51 1.18
CA ASP A 91 3.40 9.17 0.69
C ASP A 91 4.58 8.60 1.47
N ARG A 92 4.31 7.72 2.44
CA ARG A 92 5.35 7.15 3.31
C ARG A 92 6.39 6.32 2.56
N ALA A 93 5.98 5.53 1.57
CA ALA A 93 6.91 4.68 0.83
C ALA A 93 7.82 5.50 -0.08
N ALA A 94 7.26 6.52 -0.74
CA ALA A 94 8.06 7.45 -1.54
C ALA A 94 8.98 8.29 -0.66
N TRP A 95 8.52 8.69 0.53
CA TRP A 95 9.34 9.35 1.54
C TRP A 95 10.51 8.46 1.95
N ASN A 96 10.26 7.21 2.37
CA ASN A 96 11.31 6.25 2.74
C ASN A 96 12.35 6.03 1.61
N ALA A 97 11.91 5.96 0.36
CA ALA A 97 12.80 5.75 -0.78
C ALA A 97 13.76 6.94 -0.98
N VAL A 98 13.23 8.17 -0.94
CA VAL A 98 14.06 9.38 -1.07
C VAL A 98 14.95 9.55 0.16
N ASP A 99 14.44 9.28 1.36
CA ASP A 99 15.16 9.36 2.64
C ASP A 99 16.41 8.46 2.63
N ALA A 100 16.25 7.18 2.27
CA ALA A 100 17.37 6.25 2.13
C ALA A 100 18.39 6.69 1.07
N ALA A 101 17.94 7.21 -0.07
CA ALA A 101 18.84 7.71 -1.11
C ALA A 101 19.57 9.00 -0.67
N ALA A 102 18.93 9.83 0.16
CA ALA A 102 19.54 11.03 0.73
C ALA A 102 20.62 10.64 1.76
N ASP A 103 20.33 9.66 2.63
CA ASP A 103 21.30 9.10 3.58
C ASP A 103 22.55 8.56 2.90
N ASP A 104 22.40 7.81 1.79
CA ASP A 104 23.52 7.32 1.00
C ASP A 104 24.37 8.48 0.45
N ALA A 105 23.73 9.56 -0.03
CA ALA A 105 24.43 10.74 -0.53
C ALA A 105 25.14 11.53 0.60
N PHE A 106 24.49 11.68 1.76
CA PHE A 106 25.09 12.30 2.94
C PHE A 106 26.31 11.49 3.41
N SER A 107 26.17 10.16 3.52
CA SER A 107 27.26 9.27 3.93
C SER A 107 28.44 9.32 2.96
N ALA A 108 28.18 9.38 1.65
CA ALA A 108 29.25 9.46 0.64
C ALA A 108 30.04 10.78 0.73
N LEU A 109 29.33 11.90 0.89
CA LEU A 109 29.95 13.23 0.97
C LEU A 109 30.65 13.50 2.31
N ARG A 110 30.12 12.95 3.41
CA ARG A 110 30.66 13.12 4.78
C ARG A 110 31.68 12.05 5.17
N ALA A 111 32.04 11.15 4.25
CA ALA A 111 33.13 10.21 4.47
C ALA A 111 34.43 10.98 4.77
N GLY A 112 35.27 10.47 5.69
CA GLY A 112 36.51 11.16 6.05
C GLY A 112 37.49 11.38 4.87
N SER A 113 37.31 10.63 3.78
CA SER A 113 37.93 10.87 2.48
C SER A 113 36.91 10.54 1.38
N PRO A 114 36.07 11.50 0.95
CA PRO A 114 35.04 11.25 -0.05
C PRO A 114 35.64 10.77 -1.36
N ASP A 115 35.10 9.68 -1.89
CA ASP A 115 35.50 9.13 -3.19
C ASP A 115 34.60 9.68 -4.30
N GLN A 116 35.21 10.21 -5.36
CA GLN A 116 34.49 10.84 -6.48
C GLN A 116 33.47 9.92 -7.12
N SER A 117 33.81 8.64 -7.33
CA SER A 117 32.93 7.70 -8.02
C SER A 117 31.72 7.35 -7.16
N THR A 118 31.93 7.18 -5.86
CA THR A 118 30.92 6.89 -4.86
C THR A 118 29.97 8.07 -4.68
N VAL A 119 30.50 9.30 -4.53
CA VAL A 119 29.71 10.53 -4.43
C VAL A 119 28.85 10.73 -5.69
N ASN A 120 29.44 10.56 -6.88
CA ASN A 120 28.70 10.72 -8.13
C ASN A 120 27.59 9.68 -8.28
N ALA A 121 27.83 8.43 -7.88
CA ALA A 121 26.83 7.38 -7.91
C ALA A 121 25.68 7.65 -6.94
N ALA A 122 25.98 8.02 -5.69
CA ALA A 122 24.97 8.31 -4.68
C ALA A 122 24.10 9.52 -5.08
N LEU A 123 24.71 10.62 -5.54
CA LEU A 123 23.95 11.79 -5.99
C LEU A 123 23.12 11.52 -7.25
N ALA A 124 23.58 10.64 -8.15
CA ALA A 124 22.79 10.21 -9.31
C ALA A 124 21.60 9.34 -8.91
N ALA A 125 21.78 8.42 -7.94
CA ALA A 125 20.71 7.61 -7.38
C ALA A 125 19.66 8.48 -6.69
N LEU A 126 20.09 9.45 -5.87
CA LEU A 126 19.19 10.43 -5.25
C LEU A 126 18.44 11.27 -6.29
N SER A 127 19.11 11.75 -7.34
CA SER A 127 18.43 12.48 -8.43
C SER A 127 17.34 11.63 -9.10
N THR A 128 17.67 10.37 -9.42
CA THR A 128 16.74 9.42 -10.05
C THR A 128 15.55 9.15 -9.15
N THR A 129 15.79 8.99 -7.84
CA THR A 129 14.74 8.76 -6.85
C THR A 129 13.87 9.99 -6.68
N LEU A 130 14.41 11.21 -6.70
CA LEU A 130 13.59 12.43 -6.69
C LEU A 130 12.73 12.58 -7.97
N ASP A 131 13.18 12.04 -9.10
CA ASP A 131 12.41 12.03 -10.35
C ASP A 131 11.26 11.01 -10.34
N ALA A 132 11.48 9.87 -9.70
CA ALA A 132 10.47 8.82 -9.54
C ALA A 132 10.53 8.27 -8.10
N PRO A 133 9.99 9.02 -7.11
CA PRO A 133 10.14 8.67 -5.69
C PRO A 133 9.23 7.52 -5.29
N VAL A 134 8.14 7.34 -6.04
CA VAL A 134 7.38 6.09 -6.04
C VAL A 134 8.27 5.07 -6.74
N PRO A 135 8.84 4.07 -6.03
CA PRO A 135 9.55 2.99 -6.71
C PRO A 135 8.57 2.45 -7.74
N ALA A 136 8.98 2.37 -9.01
CA ALA A 136 8.15 1.77 -10.04
C ALA A 136 7.62 0.47 -9.46
N ALA A 137 6.31 0.43 -9.22
CA ALA A 137 5.66 -0.71 -8.64
C ALA A 137 6.20 -1.94 -9.35
N ALA A 138 6.90 -2.80 -8.61
CA ALA A 138 7.03 -4.18 -9.04
C ALA A 138 5.58 -4.58 -9.28
N SER A 139 5.20 -4.76 -10.55
CA SER A 139 3.82 -4.94 -11.01
C SER A 139 3.30 -6.25 -10.43
N SER A 140 3.06 -6.22 -9.14
CA SER A 140 2.67 -7.33 -8.32
C SER A 140 1.16 -7.37 -8.44
N PRO A 141 0.58 -8.53 -8.77
CA PRO A 141 -0.87 -8.63 -8.86
C PRO A 141 -1.49 -8.17 -7.54
N ILE A 142 -2.66 -7.54 -7.63
CA ILE A 142 -3.45 -7.16 -6.46
C ILE A 142 -3.54 -8.37 -5.53
N GLN A 143 -3.09 -8.22 -4.29
CA GLN A 143 -3.20 -9.24 -3.26
C GLN A 143 -4.58 -9.17 -2.63
N TYR A 144 -5.16 -10.33 -2.39
CA TYR A 144 -6.47 -10.47 -1.77
C TYR A 144 -6.36 -11.32 -0.51
N VAL A 145 -7.05 -10.90 0.55
CA VAL A 145 -7.29 -11.70 1.75
C VAL A 145 -8.79 -11.92 1.86
N SER A 146 -9.22 -13.17 1.74
CA SER A 146 -10.65 -13.55 1.78
C SER A 146 -11.54 -12.76 0.81
N GLY A 147 -11.01 -12.46 -0.40
CA GLY A 147 -11.74 -11.71 -1.43
C GLY A 147 -11.70 -10.19 -1.28
N ILE A 148 -11.05 -9.67 -0.24
CA ILE A 148 -10.85 -8.23 -0.02
C ILE A 148 -9.45 -7.86 -0.50
N ALA A 149 -9.34 -6.84 -1.36
CA ALA A 149 -8.06 -6.33 -1.80
C ALA A 149 -7.32 -5.71 -0.61
N VAL A 150 -6.08 -6.16 -0.36
CA VAL A 150 -5.19 -5.61 0.67
C VAL A 150 -4.03 -4.83 0.06
N THR A 151 -3.99 -4.75 -1.28
CA THR A 151 -3.06 -3.88 -2.00
C THR A 151 -3.82 -3.08 -3.06
N ASP A 152 -3.27 -1.94 -3.46
CA ASP A 152 -3.75 -1.16 -4.59
C ASP A 152 -3.36 -1.79 -5.94
N GLU A 153 -3.75 -1.13 -7.03
CA GLU A 153 -3.48 -1.53 -8.42
C GLU A 153 -1.98 -1.59 -8.75
N SER A 154 -1.16 -0.93 -7.93
CA SER A 154 0.30 -0.95 -8.01
C SER A 154 0.91 -2.12 -7.22
N GLY A 155 0.10 -2.92 -6.53
CA GLY A 155 0.55 -4.01 -5.68
C GLY A 155 1.11 -3.56 -4.33
N ARG A 156 0.90 -2.29 -3.94
CA ARG A 156 1.30 -1.72 -2.65
C ARG A 156 0.21 -1.96 -1.61
N ALA A 157 0.58 -2.30 -0.37
CA ALA A 157 -0.39 -2.40 0.73
C ALA A 157 -1.21 -1.11 0.84
N ILE A 158 -2.50 -1.24 1.14
CA ILE A 158 -3.38 -0.08 1.30
C ILE A 158 -2.97 0.61 2.63
N PRO A 159 -3.11 1.93 2.78
CA PRO A 159 -2.89 2.57 4.07
C PRO A 159 -3.78 1.93 5.15
N CYS A 160 -3.21 1.49 6.27
CA CYS A 160 -3.94 0.72 7.28
C CYS A 160 -5.21 1.43 7.81
N GLU A 161 -5.21 2.76 7.87
CA GLU A 161 -6.36 3.58 8.28
C GLU A 161 -7.58 3.39 7.36
N ASP A 162 -7.38 3.12 6.08
CA ASP A 162 -8.47 2.95 5.11
C ASP A 162 -9.21 1.63 5.37
N LEU A 163 -8.50 0.51 5.52
CA LEU A 163 -9.12 -0.80 5.72
C LEU A 163 -9.64 -0.97 7.15
N ILE A 164 -8.96 -0.39 8.15
CA ILE A 164 -9.47 -0.28 9.52
C ILE A 164 -10.72 0.62 9.58
N GLY A 165 -10.75 1.72 8.81
CA GLY A 165 -11.90 2.59 8.68
C GLY A 165 -13.11 1.87 8.08
N GLN A 166 -12.89 1.06 7.03
CA GLN A 166 -13.91 0.18 6.45
C GLN A 166 -14.42 -0.85 7.46
N LEU A 167 -13.52 -1.52 8.20
CA LEU A 167 -13.87 -2.46 9.26
C LEU A 167 -14.73 -1.81 10.34
N ARG A 168 -14.33 -0.64 10.84
CA ARG A 168 -15.10 0.14 11.84
C ARG A 168 -16.49 0.49 11.32
N SER A 169 -16.57 0.93 10.06
CA SER A 169 -17.83 1.26 9.41
C SER A 169 -18.74 0.04 9.27
N ALA A 170 -18.18 -1.13 8.98
CA ALA A 170 -18.91 -2.40 8.87
C ALA A 170 -19.41 -2.92 10.24
N ILE A 171 -18.62 -2.74 11.33
CA ILE A 171 -19.04 -3.06 12.70
C ILE A 171 -20.19 -2.12 13.16
N GLY A 172 -20.12 -0.85 12.75
CA GLY A 172 -21.10 0.17 13.11
C GLY A 172 -21.16 0.40 14.63
N SER A 173 -22.38 0.48 15.18
CA SER A 173 -22.61 0.66 16.63
C SER A 173 -22.79 -0.66 17.40
N THR A 174 -22.63 -1.80 16.73
CA THR A 174 -22.83 -3.12 17.34
C THR A 174 -21.59 -3.56 18.11
N THR A 175 -21.78 -4.39 19.14
CA THR A 175 -20.64 -5.06 19.79
C THR A 175 -20.18 -6.20 18.89
N PRO A 176 -18.95 -6.14 18.34
CA PRO A 176 -18.47 -7.20 17.46
C PRO A 176 -18.25 -8.50 18.24
N ALA A 177 -18.32 -9.64 17.54
CA ALA A 177 -17.92 -10.92 18.10
C ALA A 177 -16.45 -10.86 18.56
N ALA A 178 -16.09 -11.63 19.58
CA ALA A 178 -14.75 -11.60 20.18
C ALA A 178 -13.61 -11.80 19.16
N ALA A 179 -13.83 -12.64 18.14
CA ALA A 179 -12.85 -12.85 17.07
C ALA A 179 -12.62 -11.61 16.20
N ILE A 180 -13.67 -10.84 15.91
CA ILE A 180 -13.58 -9.58 15.13
C ILE A 180 -12.89 -8.50 15.98
N ALA A 181 -13.20 -8.41 17.27
CA ALA A 181 -12.57 -7.47 18.19
C ALA A 181 -11.06 -7.73 18.36
N ASP A 182 -10.65 -9.01 18.44
CA ASP A 182 -9.24 -9.41 18.50
C ASP A 182 -8.49 -9.04 17.21
N LEU A 183 -9.07 -9.33 16.04
CA LEU A 183 -8.50 -8.93 14.76
C LEU A 183 -8.39 -7.41 14.61
N GLN A 184 -9.40 -6.66 15.05
CA GLN A 184 -9.36 -5.19 15.04
C GLN A 184 -8.23 -4.66 15.93
N THR A 185 -8.02 -5.27 17.09
CA THR A 185 -6.94 -4.89 18.02
C THR A 185 -5.58 -5.15 17.39
N LYS A 186 -5.39 -6.33 16.78
CA LYS A 186 -4.16 -6.68 16.04
C LYS A 186 -3.92 -5.75 14.86
N ALA A 187 -4.96 -5.41 14.10
CA ALA A 187 -4.85 -4.47 13.01
C ALA A 187 -4.34 -3.09 13.49
N LEU A 188 -4.89 -2.58 14.59
CA LEU A 188 -4.45 -1.32 15.19
C LEU A 188 -3.02 -1.39 15.72
N GLU A 189 -2.61 -2.51 16.32
CA GLU A 189 -1.24 -2.70 16.79
C GLU A 189 -0.25 -2.68 15.62
N ARG A 190 -0.54 -3.39 14.52
CA ARG A 190 0.31 -3.39 13.33
C ARG A 190 0.31 -2.03 12.63
N CYS A 191 -0.83 -1.36 12.55
CA CYS A 191 -0.94 -0.01 11.98
C CYS A 191 -0.12 1.01 12.78
N ASN A 192 -0.18 0.96 14.12
CA ASN A 192 0.69 1.77 14.98
C ASN A 192 2.19 1.44 14.82
N ALA A 193 2.51 0.18 14.48
CA ALA A 193 3.85 -0.27 14.17
C ALA A 193 4.27 -0.02 12.71
N ASP A 194 3.45 0.70 11.93
CA ASP A 194 3.69 1.00 10.51
C ASP A 194 3.80 -0.24 9.61
N ASP A 195 3.11 -1.31 9.99
CA ASP A 195 3.04 -2.53 9.21
C ASP A 195 1.66 -2.66 8.56
N ASP A 196 1.47 -1.86 7.51
CA ASP A 196 0.24 -1.81 6.72
C ASP A 196 -0.18 -3.19 6.20
N ALA A 197 0.78 -3.99 5.72
CA ALA A 197 0.49 -5.30 5.12
C ALA A 197 -0.21 -6.25 6.09
N HIS A 198 0.27 -6.35 7.35
CA HIS A 198 -0.38 -7.20 8.33
C HIS A 198 -1.60 -6.53 8.95
N ALA A 199 -1.62 -5.20 9.09
CA ALA A 199 -2.78 -4.46 9.53
C ALA A 199 -3.98 -4.69 8.58
N ASP A 200 -3.74 -4.63 7.29
CA ASP A 200 -4.72 -4.88 6.24
C ASP A 200 -5.15 -6.35 6.21
N ALA A 201 -4.21 -7.28 6.35
CA ALA A 201 -4.54 -8.70 6.41
C ALA A 201 -5.48 -9.02 7.58
N PHE A 202 -5.28 -8.42 8.76
CA PHE A 202 -6.18 -8.59 9.91
C PHE A 202 -7.53 -7.91 9.68
N SER A 203 -7.53 -6.71 9.10
CA SER A 203 -8.77 -5.98 8.79
C SER A 203 -9.63 -6.72 7.76
N ALA A 204 -9.01 -7.27 6.71
CA ALA A 204 -9.67 -8.10 5.70
C ALA A 204 -10.22 -9.40 6.28
N GLN A 205 -9.49 -10.07 7.18
CA GLN A 205 -10.02 -11.25 7.90
C GLN A 205 -11.25 -10.89 8.75
N ALA A 206 -11.22 -9.76 9.44
CA ALA A 206 -12.34 -9.31 10.27
C ALA A 206 -13.58 -8.94 9.44
N LEU A 207 -13.37 -8.26 8.30
CA LEU A 207 -14.43 -7.95 7.34
C LEU A 207 -15.03 -9.22 6.72
N ALA A 208 -14.21 -10.23 6.41
CA ALA A 208 -14.70 -11.51 5.91
C ALA A 208 -15.57 -12.24 6.95
N LEU A 209 -15.24 -12.17 8.24
CA LEU A 209 -16.06 -12.73 9.32
C LEU A 209 -17.38 -11.97 9.53
N LEU A 210 -17.48 -10.71 9.13
CA LEU A 210 -18.73 -9.95 9.18
C LEU A 210 -19.68 -10.30 8.02
N ASN A 211 -19.12 -10.71 6.89
CA ASN A 211 -19.86 -10.95 5.64
C ASN A 211 -20.18 -12.43 5.37
N GLY A 212 -19.63 -13.36 6.16
CA GLY A 212 -19.88 -14.81 6.08
C GLY A 212 -20.86 -15.30 7.12
#